data_AF-A0A378WE21-F1
#
_entry.id   AF-A0A378WE21-F1
#
_cell.length_a   1.000
_cell.length_b   1.000
_cell.length_c   1.000
_cell.angle_alpha   90.00
_cell.angle_beta   90.00
_cell.angle_gamma   90.00
#
_symmetry.space_group_name_H-M   'P 1'
#
loop_
_entity.id
_entity.type
_entity.pdbx_description
1 polymer ?
#
loop_
_entity_poly.entity_id
_entity_poly.type
_entity_poly.pdbx_seq_one_letter_code
_entity_poly.pdbx_strand_id
1 'polypeptide(L)' 'MQKALIMLNILMLNACVYTETPYGKAAVIDLPVQSQTVVHKNIHIHAPPGSTVIYQEAQPVQPIYRR' A
#
# COMPACT_ATOMS: atom_id res chain seq x y z
N MET A 1 15.79 16.60 -48.03
CA MET A 1 15.55 17.34 -46.78
C MET A 1 14.31 16.83 -46.01
N GLN A 2 13.17 16.58 -46.67
CA GLN A 2 11.91 16.18 -46.01
C GLN A 2 11.96 14.87 -45.20
N LYS A 3 12.69 13.84 -45.68
CA LYS A 3 12.80 12.54 -44.99
C LYS A 3 13.53 12.62 -43.64
N ALA A 4 14.54 13.49 -43.54
CA ALA A 4 15.28 13.71 -42.30
C ALA A 4 14.42 14.46 -41.26
N LEU A 5 13.58 15.37 -41.72
CA LEU A 5 12.66 16.12 -40.88
C LEU A 5 11.56 15.22 -40.30
N ILE A 6 11.08 14.23 -41.07
CA ILE A 6 10.13 13.21 -40.60
C ILE A 6 10.77 12.30 -39.54
N MET A 7 12.00 11.83 -39.76
CA MET A 7 12.71 10.99 -38.78
C MET A 7 13.00 11.73 -37.47
N LEU A 8 13.35 13.03 -37.55
CA LEU A 8 13.54 13.87 -36.37
C LEU A 8 12.23 14.07 -35.58
N ASN A 9 11.09 14.22 -36.27
CA ASN A 9 9.78 14.34 -35.62
C ASN A 9 9.33 13.03 -34.96
N ILE A 10 9.59 11.87 -35.58
CA ILE A 10 9.27 10.56 -34.98
C ILE A 10 10.13 10.30 -33.74
N LEU A 11 11.41 10.68 -33.76
CA LEU A 11 12.30 10.54 -32.60
C LEU A 11 11.86 11.45 -31.44
N MET A 12 11.44 12.68 -31.73
CA MET A 12 10.92 13.62 -30.74
C MET A 12 9.58 13.18 -30.13
N LEU A 13 8.67 12.58 -30.91
CA LEU A 13 7.38 12.09 -30.39
C LEU A 13 7.53 10.96 -29.37
N ASN A 14 8.53 10.09 -29.54
CA ASN A 14 8.80 8.97 -28.60
C ASN A 14 9.57 9.41 -27.35
N ALA A 15 10.21 10.58 -27.35
CA ALA A 15 10.89 11.14 -26.18
C ALA A 15 9.91 11.80 -25.19
N CYS A 16 8.67 12.06 -25.61
CA CYS A 16 7.67 12.77 -24.81
C CYS A 16 6.71 11.87 -24.02
N VAL A 17 6.94 10.56 -23.95
CA VAL A 17 6.13 9.68 -23.09
C VAL A 17 7.02 8.99 -22.06
N TYR A 18 7.62 9.82 -21.21
CA TYR A 18 8.05 9.43 -19.88
C TYR A 18 7.26 10.32 -18.92
N THR A 19 6.03 9.92 -18.61
CA THR A 19 5.22 10.62 -17.60
C THR A 19 5.77 10.27 -16.22
N GLU A 20 6.89 10.89 -15.88
CA GLU A 20 7.29 11.09 -14.49
C GLU A 20 6.23 12.00 -13.86
N THR A 21 5.32 11.42 -13.09
CA THR A 21 4.47 12.23 -12.21
C THR A 21 5.35 12.82 -11.11
N PRO A 22 5.02 13.97 -10.50
CA PRO A 22 5.85 14.60 -9.46
C PRO A 22 6.08 13.73 -8.20
N TYR A 23 5.46 12.55 -8.13
CA TYR A 23 5.61 11.56 -7.07
C TYR A 23 6.38 10.29 -7.50
N GLY A 24 6.97 10.28 -8.70
CA GLY A 24 7.76 9.18 -9.28
C GLY A 24 6.98 8.24 -10.20
N LYS A 25 7.57 7.07 -10.50
CA LYS A 25 6.89 5.95 -11.17
C LYS A 25 5.66 5.58 -10.36
N ALA A 26 4.47 5.76 -10.93
CA ALA A 26 3.25 5.24 -10.34
C ALA A 26 3.28 3.70 -10.45
N ALA A 27 3.87 3.04 -9.46
CA ALA A 27 3.58 1.65 -9.21
C ALA A 27 2.15 1.60 -8.68
N VAL A 28 1.21 1.20 -9.53
CA VAL A 28 -0.15 0.87 -9.08
C VAL A 28 -0.02 -0.41 -8.29
N ILE A 29 0.10 -0.28 -6.97
CA ILE A 29 0.00 -1.41 -6.05
C ILE A 29 -1.49 -1.61 -5.83
N ASP A 30 -2.05 -2.67 -6.40
CA ASP A 30 -3.43 -3.07 -6.15
C ASP A 30 -3.47 -3.74 -4.76
N LEU A 31 -3.64 -2.92 -3.72
CA LEU A 31 -3.87 -3.46 -2.39
C LEU A 31 -5.32 -3.98 -2.34
N PRO A 32 -5.55 -5.20 -1.82
CA PRO A 32 -6.89 -5.73 -1.68
C PRO A 32 -7.74 -4.77 -0.84
N VAL A 33 -8.96 -4.50 -1.31
CA VAL A 33 -9.92 -3.59 -0.66
C VAL A 33 -10.25 -4.02 0.77
N GLN A 34 -10.10 -5.30 1.09
CA GLN A 34 -10.29 -5.86 2.42
C GLN A 34 -9.12 -6.79 2.80
N SER A 35 -8.56 -6.57 3.98
CA SER A 35 -7.56 -7.46 4.60
C SER A 35 -8.07 -7.92 5.97
N GLN A 36 -8.24 -9.22 6.14
CA GLN A 36 -8.68 -9.83 7.39
C GLN A 36 -7.59 -10.78 7.90
N THR A 37 -7.15 -10.56 9.13
CA THR A 37 -6.19 -11.44 9.82
C THR A 37 -6.86 -12.05 11.06
N VAL A 38 -6.66 -13.35 11.26
CA VAL A 38 -7.19 -14.09 12.42
C VAL A 38 -6.03 -14.42 13.34
N VAL A 39 -6.09 -13.96 14.60
CA VAL A 39 -5.06 -14.21 15.61
C VAL A 39 -5.65 -15.08 16.71
N HIS A 40 -5.08 -16.27 16.90
CA HIS A 40 -5.47 -17.18 17.97
C HIS A 40 -4.79 -16.76 19.27
N LYS A 41 -5.56 -16.22 20.23
CA LYS A 41 -5.07 -15.76 21.53
C LYS A 41 -5.64 -16.65 22.64
N ASN A 42 -4.78 -17.07 23.57
CA ASN A 42 -5.21 -17.71 24.82
C ASN A 42 -4.99 -16.74 25.98
N ILE A 43 -6.04 -16.46 26.76
CA ILE A 43 -6.04 -15.39 27.77
C ILE A 43 -6.50 -15.97 29.09
N HIS A 44 -5.65 -15.86 30.10
CA HIS A 44 -5.94 -16.28 31.46
C HIS A 44 -6.27 -15.04 32.31
N ILE A 45 -7.45 -15.03 32.91
CA ILE A 45 -7.89 -13.94 33.80
C ILE A 45 -8.16 -14.51 35.18
N HIS A 46 -7.38 -14.06 36.16
CA HIS A 46 -7.56 -14.41 37.56
C HIS A 46 -8.31 -13.28 38.27
N ALA A 47 -9.55 -13.54 38.66
CA ALA A 47 -10.43 -12.55 39.28
C ALA A 47 -10.99 -13.08 40.61
N PRO A 48 -10.92 -12.30 41.72
CA PRO A 48 -11.51 -12.69 43.00
C PRO A 48 -13.05 -12.80 42.96
N PRO A 49 -13.68 -13.51 43.91
CA PRO A 49 -15.14 -13.57 44.02
C PRO A 49 -15.76 -12.18 44.19
N GLY A 50 -16.89 -11.94 43.52
CA GLY A 50 -17.60 -10.65 43.58
C GLY A 50 -17.02 -9.56 42.68
N SER A 51 -16.07 -9.88 41.79
CA SER A 51 -15.52 -8.93 40.82
C SER A 51 -16.11 -9.08 39.42
N THR A 52 -16.14 -7.97 38.66
CA THR A 52 -16.53 -7.95 37.25
C THR A 52 -15.28 -7.75 36.40
N VAL A 53 -15.07 -8.66 35.45
CA VAL A 53 -13.98 -8.58 34.47
C VAL A 53 -14.52 -8.06 33.16
N ILE A 54 -13.90 -6.98 32.65
CA ILE A 54 -14.19 -6.44 31.32
C ILE A 54 -12.93 -6.64 30.47
N TYR A 55 -13.05 -7.48 29.44
CA TYR A 55 -11.98 -7.73 28.48
C TYR A 55 -12.26 -7.01 27.16
N GLN A 56 -11.26 -6.31 26.63
CA GLN A 56 -11.34 -5.63 25.34
C GLN A 56 -10.10 -5.92 24.52
N GLU A 57 -10.29 -6.30 23.25
CA GLU A 57 -9.19 -6.44 22.30
C GLU A 57 -8.87 -5.10 21.66
N ALA A 58 -7.58 -4.75 21.63
CA ALA A 58 -7.11 -3.63 20.82
C ALA A 58 -7.05 -4.01 19.34
N GLN A 59 -7.28 -3.03 18.48
CA GLN A 59 -7.13 -3.20 17.04
C GLN A 59 -5.66 -3.57 16.72
N PRO A 60 -5.40 -4.51 15.81
CA PRO A 60 -4.04 -4.95 15.52
C PRO A 60 -3.18 -3.78 15.04
N VAL A 61 -1.95 -3.69 15.57
CA VAL A 61 -0.98 -2.68 15.15
C VAL A 61 -0.69 -2.88 13.67
N GLN A 62 -0.93 -1.85 12.87
CA GLN A 62 -0.61 -1.91 11.45
C GLN A 62 0.92 -1.99 11.29
N PRO A 63 1.45 -3.00 10.59
CA PRO A 63 2.89 -3.09 10.36
C PRO A 63 3.35 -1.89 9.53
N ILE A 64 4.33 -1.14 10.04
CA ILE A 64 4.98 -0.08 9.28
C ILE A 64 5.86 -0.75 8.23
N TYR A 65 5.42 -0.75 6.97
CA TYR A 65 6.30 -1.10 5.86
C TYR A 65 7.30 0.04 5.67
N ARG A 66 8.56 -0.20 6.05
CA ARG A 66 9.66 0.73 5.78
C ARG A 66 10.04 0.58 4.29
N ARG A 67 9.83 1.65 3.53
CA ARG A 67 10.19 1.77 2.11
C ARG A 67 11.71 1.81 1.93
#